data_AF-A0A353YB89-F1
#
_entry.id   AF-A0A353YB89-F1
#
_cell.length_a   1.000
_cell.length_b   1.000
_cell.length_c   1.000
_cell.angle_alpha   90.00
_cell.angle_beta   90.00
_cell.angle_gamma   90.00
#
_symmetry.space_group_name_H-M   'P 1'
#
loop_
_entity.id
_entity.type
_entity.pdbx_description
1 polymer ?
#
loop_
_entity_poly.entity_id
_entity_poly.type
_entity_poly.pdbx_seq_one_letter_code
_entity_poly.pdbx_strand_id
1 'polypeptide(L)'
;MSKNPVSESGRRIQTRRSGVHGKGVFAVQDIPKGEVIIEYVGEVIDWDEALRRHPHDPKDPNHTFYFHIDEDHVIDAKVGGNSSRWINHSCAPNCEADEQEGRVFIKSLRKIKAGEELNYDYGLIIDEPYTKKLLAQYPCWCGSESCRGTLLAPKDDEPKKKSGKKKKKDKDKVKAKGEKKKDKKKAGKKSKA
;
A
#
# COMPACT_ATOMS: atom_id res chain seq x y z
N MET A 1 32.93 20.69 -5.94
CA MET A 1 32.57 19.79 -7.07
C MET A 1 32.27 18.43 -6.48
N SER A 2 31.01 18.16 -6.12
CA SER A 2 30.61 16.85 -5.58
C SER A 2 30.64 15.84 -6.72
N LYS A 3 31.67 14.99 -6.73
CA LYS A 3 31.71 13.82 -7.58
C LYS A 3 30.65 12.85 -7.05
N ASN A 4 29.54 12.72 -7.78
CA ASN A 4 28.62 11.60 -7.63
C ASN A 4 29.30 10.38 -8.27
N PRO A 5 29.80 9.38 -7.52
CA PRO A 5 30.28 8.17 -8.14
C PRO A 5 29.08 7.22 -8.23
N VAL A 6 28.28 7.34 -9.29
CA VAL A 6 27.45 6.22 -9.71
C VAL A 6 28.41 5.22 -10.37
N SER A 7 29.11 4.44 -9.55
CA SER A 7 30.25 3.62 -9.95
C SER A 7 29.88 2.13 -10.03
N GLU A 8 29.97 1.60 -11.26
CA GLU A 8 30.31 0.22 -11.64
C GLU A 8 29.24 -0.90 -11.56
N SER A 9 28.39 -0.92 -12.60
CA SER A 9 27.84 -2.02 -13.43
C SER A 9 27.52 -3.44 -12.89
N GLY A 10 27.41 -3.65 -11.58
CA GLY A 10 26.84 -4.89 -11.02
C GLY A 10 25.33 -4.82 -10.84
N ARG A 11 24.61 -5.93 -11.05
CA ARG A 11 23.25 -6.08 -10.52
C ARG A 11 23.35 -5.90 -9.00
N ARG A 12 22.66 -4.93 -8.40
CA ARG A 12 22.75 -4.62 -6.96
C ARG A 12 21.70 -5.33 -6.11
N ILE A 13 20.60 -5.69 -6.75
CA ILE A 13 19.44 -6.31 -6.11
C ILE A 13 18.90 -7.46 -6.94
N GLN A 14 18.28 -8.44 -6.30
CA GLN A 14 17.64 -9.58 -6.96
C GLN A 14 16.30 -9.90 -6.32
N THR A 15 15.30 -10.19 -7.16
CA THR A 15 14.03 -10.75 -6.70
C THR A 15 14.15 -12.26 -6.53
N ARG A 16 13.78 -12.78 -5.37
CA ARG A 16 13.70 -14.22 -5.07
C ARG A 16 12.50 -14.52 -4.17
N ARG A 17 12.24 -15.78 -3.85
CA ARG A 17 11.21 -16.14 -2.87
C ARG A 17 11.56 -15.57 -1.49
N SER A 18 10.59 -14.95 -0.83
CA SER A 18 10.77 -14.38 0.51
C SER A 18 10.29 -15.34 1.59
N GLY A 19 10.90 -15.22 2.78
CA GLY A 19 10.37 -15.84 4.00
C GLY A 19 9.24 -15.04 4.63
N VAL A 20 9.07 -13.77 4.26
CA VAL A 20 8.01 -12.88 4.77
C VAL A 20 6.71 -13.11 4.00
N HIS A 21 6.73 -12.89 2.68
CA HIS A 21 5.56 -13.07 1.83
C HIS A 21 5.97 -13.23 0.36
N GLY A 22 5.40 -14.21 -0.35
CA GLY A 22 5.56 -14.40 -1.79
C GLY A 22 7.01 -14.23 -2.31
N LYS A 23 7.26 -13.08 -2.94
CA LYS A 23 8.58 -12.66 -3.43
C LYS A 23 9.13 -11.54 -2.55
N GLY A 24 10.46 -11.44 -2.51
CA GLY A 24 11.20 -10.39 -1.85
C GLY A 24 12.28 -9.84 -2.77
N VAL A 25 12.81 -8.66 -2.44
CA VAL A 25 13.98 -8.08 -3.11
C VAL A 25 15.15 -8.10 -2.14
N PHE A 26 16.31 -8.54 -2.61
CA PHE A 26 17.46 -8.78 -1.77
C PHE A 26 18.69 -8.11 -2.34
N ALA A 27 19.52 -7.55 -1.45
CA ALA A 27 20.81 -7.01 -1.83
C ALA A 27 21.73 -8.16 -2.30
N VAL A 28 22.44 -8.00 -3.40
CA VAL A 28 23.47 -8.98 -3.84
C VAL A 28 24.90 -8.46 -3.64
N GLN A 29 25.02 -7.25 -3.11
CA GLN A 29 26.26 -6.62 -2.63
C GLN A 29 25.94 -5.75 -1.41
N ASP A 30 26.96 -5.31 -0.67
CA ASP A 30 26.77 -4.32 0.41
C ASP A 30 26.22 -3.00 -0.17
N ILE A 31 25.19 -2.44 0.48
CA ILE A 31 24.58 -1.15 0.16
C ILE A 31 24.84 -0.18 1.33
N PRO A 32 25.60 0.90 1.11
CA PRO A 32 25.76 2.01 2.06
C PRO A 32 24.44 2.59 2.59
N LYS A 33 24.48 3.25 3.76
CA LYS A 33 23.36 4.03 4.29
C LYS A 33 23.07 5.25 3.41
N GLY A 34 21.80 5.60 3.25
CA GLY A 34 21.35 6.81 2.57
C GLY A 34 21.37 6.72 1.06
N GLU A 35 21.58 5.54 0.50
CA GLU A 35 21.70 5.34 -0.93
C GLU A 35 20.35 4.99 -1.56
N VAL A 36 20.05 5.61 -2.70
CA VAL A 36 18.88 5.26 -3.52
C VAL A 36 19.15 3.93 -4.22
N ILE A 37 18.31 2.94 -3.94
CA ILE A 37 18.48 1.57 -4.41
C ILE A 37 17.70 1.35 -5.71
N ILE A 38 16.43 1.75 -5.72
CA ILE A 38 15.51 1.55 -6.83
C ILE A 38 14.35 2.54 -6.73
N GLU A 39 13.82 2.97 -7.87
CA GLU A 39 12.57 3.73 -7.94
C GLU A 39 11.37 2.78 -7.93
N TYR A 40 10.32 3.14 -7.18
CA TYR A 40 9.04 2.48 -7.22
C TYR A 40 8.25 2.99 -8.44
N VAL A 41 8.30 2.23 -9.54
CA VAL A 41 7.64 2.61 -10.80
C VAL A 41 6.38 1.78 -11.05
N GLY A 42 5.47 2.38 -11.80
CA GLY A 42 4.20 1.81 -12.24
C GLY A 42 3.44 2.84 -13.09
N GLU A 43 2.21 2.53 -13.44
CA GLU A 43 1.32 3.51 -14.06
C GLU A 43 0.81 4.49 -12.99
N VAL A 44 0.93 5.80 -13.23
CA VAL A 44 0.34 6.82 -12.35
C VAL A 44 -1.10 7.05 -12.76
N ILE A 45 -2.03 6.82 -11.84
CA ILE A 45 -3.48 6.93 -12.03
C ILE A 45 -4.10 7.74 -10.89
N ASP A 46 -5.35 8.17 -11.08
CA ASP A 46 -6.12 8.77 -9.99
C ASP A 46 -6.72 7.72 -9.03
N TRP A 47 -7.23 8.18 -7.90
CA TRP A 47 -7.84 7.32 -6.88
C TRP A 47 -9.13 6.63 -7.35
N ASP A 48 -9.92 7.26 -8.22
CA ASP A 48 -11.16 6.68 -8.74
C ASP A 48 -10.85 5.45 -9.62
N GLU A 49 -9.83 5.54 -10.46
CA GLU A 49 -9.34 4.43 -11.28
C GLU A 49 -8.70 3.34 -10.43
N ALA A 50 -7.95 3.69 -9.38
CA ALA A 50 -7.40 2.70 -8.45
C ALA A 50 -8.49 1.91 -7.72
N LEU A 51 -9.55 2.58 -7.27
CA LEU A 51 -10.74 1.95 -6.69
C LEU A 51 -11.46 1.06 -7.70
N ARG A 52 -11.61 1.51 -8.96
CA ARG A 52 -12.22 0.71 -10.04
C ARG A 52 -11.43 -0.57 -10.34
N ARG A 53 -10.09 -0.52 -10.23
CA ARG A 53 -9.17 -1.66 -10.44
C ARG A 53 -9.05 -2.56 -9.22
N HIS A 54 -9.48 -2.12 -8.05
CA HIS A 54 -9.40 -2.88 -6.81
C HIS A 54 -10.59 -3.85 -6.66
N PRO A 55 -10.37 -5.11 -6.22
CA PRO A 55 -9.06 -5.72 -5.97
C PRO A 55 -8.37 -6.18 -7.25
N HIS A 56 -7.04 -6.19 -7.22
CA HIS A 56 -6.25 -6.77 -8.31
C HIS A 56 -6.41 -8.28 -8.44
N ASP A 57 -6.59 -8.97 -7.30
CA ASP A 57 -6.93 -10.38 -7.19
C ASP A 57 -8.10 -10.53 -6.21
N PRO A 58 -9.31 -10.93 -6.67
CA PRO A 58 -10.45 -11.15 -5.78
C PRO A 58 -10.23 -12.20 -4.69
N LYS A 59 -9.25 -13.11 -4.85
CA LYS A 59 -8.90 -14.13 -3.85
C LYS A 59 -7.98 -13.59 -2.76
N ASP A 60 -7.27 -12.50 -3.03
CA ASP A 60 -6.36 -11.83 -2.11
C ASP A 60 -6.52 -10.31 -2.25
N PRO A 61 -7.68 -9.76 -1.84
CA PRO A 61 -8.05 -8.39 -2.16
C PRO A 61 -7.15 -7.35 -1.50
N ASN A 62 -6.55 -7.67 -0.37
CA ASN A 62 -5.72 -6.75 0.40
C ASN A 62 -4.27 -6.68 -0.13
N HIS A 63 -3.87 -7.59 -1.01
CA HIS A 63 -2.57 -7.56 -1.65
C HIS A 63 -2.61 -6.65 -2.89
N THR A 64 -2.09 -5.44 -2.73
CA THR A 64 -2.07 -4.42 -3.78
C THR A 64 -0.65 -3.97 -4.10
N PHE A 65 -0.47 -3.37 -5.28
CA PHE A 65 0.78 -2.74 -5.70
C PHE A 65 0.60 -1.22 -5.83
N TYR A 66 -0.31 -0.66 -5.02
CA TYR A 66 -0.58 0.76 -4.99
C TYR A 66 0.40 1.49 -4.08
N PHE A 67 0.93 2.63 -4.55
CA PHE A 67 1.76 3.52 -3.75
C PHE A 67 1.19 4.94 -3.80
N HIS A 68 0.76 5.46 -2.64
CA HIS A 68 0.22 6.82 -2.53
C HIS A 68 1.31 7.85 -2.86
N ILE A 69 1.03 8.77 -3.78
CA ILE A 69 1.85 9.96 -4.01
C ILE A 69 1.19 11.12 -3.25
N ASP A 70 0.00 11.54 -3.68
CA ASP A 70 -0.71 12.69 -3.14
C ASP A 70 -2.23 12.45 -3.08
N GLU A 71 -2.99 13.50 -2.78
CA GLU A 71 -4.45 13.44 -2.64
C GLU A 71 -5.17 13.07 -3.94
N ASP A 72 -4.52 13.26 -5.09
CA ASP A 72 -5.10 13.03 -6.42
C ASP A 72 -4.50 11.81 -7.12
N HIS A 73 -3.26 11.42 -6.81
CA HIS A 73 -2.49 10.43 -7.56
C HIS A 73 -1.97 9.25 -6.74
N VAL A 74 -1.94 8.09 -7.40
CA VAL A 74 -1.40 6.84 -6.88
C VAL A 74 -0.65 6.08 -8.00
N ILE A 75 0.42 5.38 -7.64
CA ILE A 75 1.16 4.51 -8.56
C ILE A 75 0.55 3.11 -8.50
N ASP A 76 0.14 2.55 -9.63
CA ASP A 76 -0.18 1.13 -9.79
C ASP A 76 1.02 0.37 -10.38
N ALA A 77 1.83 -0.27 -9.53
CA ALA A 77 2.98 -1.05 -9.97
C ALA A 77 2.64 -2.44 -10.53
N LYS A 78 1.36 -2.83 -10.58
CA LYS A 78 0.92 -4.01 -11.33
C LYS A 78 1.08 -3.79 -12.83
N VAL A 79 0.86 -2.55 -13.28
CA VAL A 79 0.98 -2.13 -14.68
C VAL A 79 2.29 -1.37 -14.86
N GLY A 80 3.19 -1.86 -15.73
CA GLY A 80 4.46 -1.18 -16.02
C GLY A 80 5.48 -1.13 -14.87
N GLY A 81 5.23 -1.80 -13.74
CA GLY A 81 6.14 -1.75 -12.60
C GLY A 81 7.40 -2.61 -12.72
N ASN A 82 8.38 -2.34 -11.85
CA ASN A 82 9.67 -3.06 -11.81
C ASN A 82 9.77 -3.99 -10.57
N SER A 83 10.99 -4.38 -10.18
CA SER A 83 11.22 -5.25 -9.01
C SER A 83 10.80 -4.64 -7.66
N SER A 84 10.67 -3.32 -7.55
CA SER A 84 10.32 -2.59 -6.30
C SER A 84 9.01 -3.08 -5.69
N ARG A 85 8.03 -3.49 -6.50
CA ARG A 85 6.72 -3.98 -6.05
C ARG A 85 6.79 -5.24 -5.18
N TRP A 86 7.93 -5.92 -5.18
CA TRP A 86 8.18 -7.13 -4.39
C TRP A 86 8.98 -6.83 -3.10
N ILE A 87 9.25 -5.57 -2.78
CA ILE A 87 9.90 -5.21 -1.51
C ILE A 87 8.85 -5.36 -0.41
N ASN A 88 9.14 -6.16 0.60
CA ASN A 88 8.19 -6.50 1.65
C ASN A 88 8.14 -5.46 2.76
N HIS A 89 7.08 -5.55 3.57
CA HIS A 89 6.95 -4.76 4.78
C HIS A 89 7.87 -5.26 5.91
N SER A 90 8.39 -4.34 6.71
CA SER A 90 8.93 -4.62 8.04
C SER A 90 8.56 -3.51 9.04
N CYS A 91 8.23 -3.89 10.27
CA CYS A 91 8.06 -2.93 11.37
C CYS A 91 9.40 -2.41 11.93
N ALA A 92 10.51 -3.07 11.59
CA ALA A 92 11.87 -2.62 11.86
C ALA A 92 12.63 -2.55 10.52
N PRO A 93 12.33 -1.54 9.67
CA PRO A 93 12.76 -1.55 8.29
C PRO A 93 14.25 -1.24 8.10
N ASN A 94 14.82 -1.68 6.98
CA ASN A 94 16.16 -1.27 6.55
C ASN A 94 16.16 -0.25 5.40
N CYS A 95 15.00 0.02 4.80
CA CYS A 95 14.78 1.04 3.79
C CYS A 95 13.63 1.98 4.16
N GLU A 96 13.60 3.15 3.54
CA GLU A 96 12.50 4.11 3.55
C GLU A 96 12.07 4.43 2.11
N ALA A 97 10.83 4.88 1.96
CA ALA A 97 10.35 5.48 0.73
C ALA A 97 10.53 7.00 0.82
N ASP A 98 11.18 7.58 -0.19
CA ASP A 98 11.50 8.99 -0.32
C ASP A 98 10.78 9.53 -1.55
N GLU A 99 9.72 10.32 -1.33
CA GLU A 99 8.95 10.94 -2.40
C GLU A 99 9.62 12.23 -2.87
N GLN A 100 9.94 12.31 -4.15
CA GLN A 100 10.58 13.46 -4.80
C GLN A 100 9.83 13.79 -6.08
N GLU A 101 9.16 14.94 -6.12
CA GLU A 101 8.49 15.47 -7.32
C GLU A 101 7.52 14.47 -7.98
N GLY A 102 6.68 13.81 -7.17
CA GLY A 102 5.69 12.83 -7.65
C GLY A 102 6.27 11.45 -8.00
N ARG A 103 7.54 11.19 -7.68
CA ARG A 103 8.22 9.90 -7.86
C ARG A 103 8.63 9.35 -6.51
N VAL A 104 8.67 8.04 -6.38
CA VAL A 104 8.99 7.37 -5.11
C VAL A 104 10.29 6.60 -5.25
N PHE A 105 11.27 6.90 -4.41
CA PHE A 105 12.56 6.23 -4.39
C PHE A 105 12.74 5.42 -3.11
N ILE A 106 13.21 4.18 -3.24
CA ILE A 106 13.54 3.36 -2.07
C ILE A 106 15.00 3.60 -1.70
N LYS A 107 15.22 4.05 -0.48
CA LYS A 107 16.51 4.48 0.05
C LYS A 107 16.89 3.69 1.29
N SER A 108 18.17 3.37 1.46
CA SER A 108 18.63 2.63 2.64
C SER A 108 18.69 3.50 3.90
N LEU A 109 18.10 3.01 5.01
CA LEU A 109 18.14 3.68 6.32
C LEU A 109 19.44 3.40 7.09
N ARG A 110 20.07 2.27 6.77
CA ARG A 110 21.34 1.80 7.35
C ARG A 110 22.18 1.13 6.28
N LYS A 111 23.39 0.73 6.63
CA LYS A 111 24.15 -0.21 5.80
C LYS A 111 23.37 -1.53 5.70
N ILE A 112 23.21 -2.04 4.48
CA ILE A 112 22.59 -3.33 4.17
C ILE A 112 23.68 -4.25 3.61
N LYS A 113 23.78 -5.46 4.13
CA LYS A 113 24.73 -6.49 3.71
C LYS A 113 24.21 -7.27 2.54
N ALA A 114 25.14 -7.76 1.71
CA ALA A 114 24.81 -8.73 0.68
C ALA A 114 24.02 -9.92 1.30
N GLY A 115 22.92 -10.30 0.65
CA GLY A 115 22.02 -11.37 1.09
C GLY A 115 20.85 -10.91 1.97
N GLU A 116 20.87 -9.70 2.53
CA GLU A 116 19.73 -9.17 3.30
C GLU A 116 18.52 -8.86 2.39
N GLU A 117 17.32 -9.09 2.91
CA GLU A 117 16.07 -8.66 2.25
C GLU A 117 15.86 -7.16 2.47
N LEU A 118 15.53 -6.44 1.41
CA LEU A 118 15.07 -5.06 1.49
C LEU A 118 13.64 -5.03 2.02
N ASN A 119 13.36 -4.09 2.92
CA ASN A 119 12.04 -3.88 3.46
C ASN A 119 11.86 -2.43 3.93
N TYR A 120 10.61 -1.94 3.89
CA TYR A 120 10.22 -0.63 4.42
C TYR A 120 8.89 -0.72 5.19
N ASP A 121 8.57 0.27 6.00
CA ASP A 121 7.22 0.36 6.57
C ASP A 121 6.25 0.85 5.49
N TYR A 122 5.19 0.08 5.21
CA TYR A 122 4.23 0.42 4.17
C TYR A 122 3.39 1.65 4.51
N GLY A 123 3.29 2.03 5.79
CA GLY A 123 2.52 3.20 6.19
C GLY A 123 1.02 3.06 5.86
N LEU A 124 0.46 1.84 5.84
CA LEU A 124 -0.94 1.62 5.46
C LEU A 124 -1.88 2.25 6.51
N ILE A 125 -2.56 3.32 6.14
CA ILE A 125 -3.55 3.99 6.97
C ILE A 125 -4.94 3.68 6.43
N ILE A 126 -5.86 3.31 7.33
CA ILE A 126 -7.28 3.12 7.01
C ILE A 126 -8.12 4.00 7.91
N ASP A 127 -9.03 4.77 7.31
CA ASP A 127 -9.97 5.66 8.01
C ASP A 127 -11.18 4.90 8.59
N GLU A 128 -10.88 3.81 9.30
CA GLU A 128 -11.85 3.02 10.07
C GLU A 128 -11.34 2.82 11.49
N PRO A 129 -12.21 2.62 12.49
CA PRO A 129 -11.79 2.22 13.82
C PRO A 129 -10.99 0.91 13.78
N TYR A 130 -9.81 0.90 14.40
CA TYR A 130 -8.96 -0.30 14.46
C TYR A 130 -9.56 -1.32 15.42
N THR A 131 -10.44 -2.16 14.89
CA THR A 131 -10.99 -3.31 15.60
C THR A 131 -10.06 -4.50 15.48
N LYS A 132 -10.09 -5.46 16.43
CA LYS A 132 -9.34 -6.72 16.32
C LYS A 132 -9.59 -7.45 15.00
N LYS A 133 -10.83 -7.37 14.49
CA LYS A 133 -11.22 -7.96 13.20
C LYS A 133 -10.55 -7.24 12.02
N LEU A 134 -10.42 -5.93 12.05
CA LEU A 134 -9.74 -5.17 11.00
C LEU A 134 -8.24 -5.46 11.01
N LEU A 135 -7.60 -5.41 12.19
CA LEU A 135 -6.17 -5.70 12.32
C LEU A 135 -5.83 -7.11 11.79
N ALA A 136 -6.69 -8.09 12.05
CA ALA A 136 -6.52 -9.47 11.58
C ALA A 136 -6.69 -9.65 10.06
N GLN A 137 -7.29 -8.68 9.35
CA GLN A 137 -7.38 -8.70 7.87
C GLN A 137 -6.09 -8.21 7.20
N TYR A 138 -5.23 -7.52 7.97
CA TYR A 138 -3.94 -7.01 7.52
C TYR A 138 -2.84 -7.56 8.44
N PRO A 139 -2.66 -8.88 8.55
CA PRO A 139 -1.64 -9.46 9.42
C PRO A 139 -0.23 -9.11 8.93
N CYS A 140 0.69 -8.83 9.86
CA CYS A 140 2.10 -8.64 9.54
C CYS A 140 2.91 -9.90 9.88
N TRP A 141 3.73 -10.35 8.92
CA TRP A 141 4.61 -11.51 9.04
C TRP A 141 6.09 -11.17 8.93
N CYS A 142 6.47 -9.90 9.18
CA CYS A 142 7.85 -9.45 8.95
C CYS A 142 8.90 -10.10 9.87
N GLY A 143 8.47 -10.71 10.99
CA GLY A 143 9.34 -11.43 11.91
C GLY A 143 10.24 -10.55 12.80
N SER A 144 10.11 -9.22 12.76
CA SER A 144 10.86 -8.34 13.67
C SER A 144 10.43 -8.53 15.13
N GLU A 145 11.35 -8.40 16.09
CA GLU A 145 11.04 -8.46 17.53
C GLU A 145 10.02 -7.39 17.96
N SER A 146 10.08 -6.21 17.33
CA SER A 146 9.14 -5.11 17.53
C SER A 146 7.95 -5.13 16.55
N CYS A 147 7.58 -6.30 16.03
CA CYS A 147 6.47 -6.41 15.07
C CYS A 147 5.15 -5.96 15.70
N ARG A 148 4.44 -5.04 15.05
CA ARG A 148 3.12 -4.55 15.51
C ARG A 148 1.97 -5.53 15.27
N GLY A 149 2.24 -6.67 14.63
CA GLY A 149 1.26 -7.72 14.33
C GLY A 149 0.31 -7.41 13.16
N THR A 150 0.37 -6.21 12.60
CA THR A 150 -0.47 -5.78 11.47
C THR A 150 0.31 -4.92 10.46
N LEU A 151 -0.07 -4.94 9.19
CA LEU A 151 0.48 -4.04 8.17
C LEU A 151 -0.04 -2.60 8.35
N LEU A 152 -1.09 -2.38 9.14
CA LEU A 152 -1.65 -1.06 9.37
C LEU A 152 -0.75 -0.21 10.27
N ALA A 153 -0.47 1.02 9.84
CA ALA A 153 0.29 2.00 10.60
C ALA A 153 -0.46 2.44 11.87
N PRO A 154 0.24 2.75 12.97
CA PRO A 154 -0.37 3.36 14.15
C PRO A 154 -1.06 4.69 13.78
N LYS A 155 -2.20 4.99 14.42
CA LYS A 155 -2.95 6.23 14.14
C LYS A 155 -2.25 7.49 14.64
N ASP A 156 -1.33 7.36 15.58
CA ASP A 156 -0.60 8.51 16.14
C ASP A 156 0.53 9.00 15.19
N ASP A 157 0.84 8.24 14.14
CA ASP A 157 1.87 8.55 13.14
C ASP A 157 1.33 9.28 11.89
N GLU A 158 0.08 9.77 11.92
CA GLU A 158 -0.44 10.59 10.82
C GLU A 158 0.41 11.88 10.65
N PRO A 159 0.94 12.17 9.46
CA PRO A 159 1.59 13.45 9.22
C PRO A 159 0.54 14.57 9.40
N LYS A 160 0.72 15.39 10.44
CA LYS A 160 -0.18 16.49 10.76
C LYS A 160 -0.29 17.44 9.56
N LYS A 161 -1.39 17.36 8.81
CA LYS A 161 -1.71 18.29 7.71
C LYS A 161 -1.63 19.73 8.24
N LYS A 162 -0.81 20.59 7.63
CA LYS A 162 -0.80 22.03 7.92
C LYS A 162 -2.17 22.61 7.58
N SER A 163 -2.94 22.95 8.62
CA SER A 163 -4.31 23.43 8.50
C SER A 163 -4.36 24.86 7.92
N GLY A 164 -4.39 24.95 6.60
CA GLY A 164 -4.88 26.13 5.90
C GLY A 164 -6.38 26.30 6.16
N LYS A 165 -6.76 27.38 6.85
CA LYS A 165 -8.14 27.84 7.07
C LYS A 165 -9.00 27.69 5.80
N LYS A 166 -9.95 26.74 5.76
CA LYS A 166 -11.06 26.76 4.80
C LYS A 166 -12.39 26.96 5.52
N LYS A 167 -13.12 27.97 5.01
CA LYS A 167 -14.42 28.47 5.47
C LYS A 167 -15.50 27.40 5.37
N LYS A 168 -16.37 27.41 6.37
CA LYS A 168 -17.59 26.61 6.53
C LYS A 168 -18.54 26.80 5.32
N LYS A 169 -18.96 25.71 4.68
CA LYS A 169 -20.21 25.64 3.91
C LYS A 169 -20.86 24.28 4.17
N ASP A 170 -22.02 24.32 4.81
CA ASP A 170 -23.00 23.23 4.89
C ASP A 170 -23.42 22.78 3.48
N LYS A 171 -23.60 21.47 3.28
CA LYS A 171 -24.92 20.89 2.97
C LYS A 171 -24.89 19.36 2.76
N ASP A 172 -25.79 18.74 3.51
CA ASP A 172 -26.71 17.64 3.18
C ASP A 172 -26.20 16.20 2.95
N LYS A 173 -26.55 15.42 3.98
CA LYS A 173 -26.62 13.96 4.08
C LYS A 173 -27.47 13.33 2.97
N VAL A 174 -26.96 12.29 2.33
CA VAL A 174 -27.79 11.28 1.65
C VAL A 174 -27.73 9.97 2.45
N LYS A 175 -28.84 9.66 3.12
CA LYS A 175 -29.11 8.36 3.78
C LYS A 175 -29.69 7.41 2.74
N ALA A 176 -29.04 6.28 2.49
CA ALA A 176 -29.63 5.17 1.75
C ALA A 176 -30.70 4.47 2.60
N LYS A 177 -31.96 4.49 2.15
CA LYS A 177 -33.04 3.61 2.62
C LYS A 177 -33.28 2.55 1.54
N GLY A 178 -33.17 1.28 1.89
CA GLY A 178 -33.57 0.16 1.05
C GLY A 178 -34.34 -0.88 1.86
N GLU A 179 -35.66 -0.72 1.93
CA GLU A 179 -36.59 -1.79 2.32
C GLU A 179 -37.68 -1.91 1.25
N LYS A 180 -37.81 -3.10 0.65
CA LYS A 180 -39.04 -3.92 0.56
C LYS A 180 -39.02 -4.85 -0.67
N LYS A 181 -39.09 -6.15 -0.42
CA LYS A 181 -39.88 -7.09 -1.22
C LYS A 181 -40.69 -7.98 -0.26
N LYS A 182 -42.01 -7.82 -0.29
CA LYS A 182 -42.99 -8.78 0.25
C LYS A 182 -43.77 -9.31 -0.95
N ASP A 183 -43.57 -10.58 -1.25
CA ASP A 183 -44.40 -11.35 -2.18
C ASP A 183 -45.79 -11.60 -1.58
N LYS A 184 -46.84 -11.26 -2.32
CA LYS A 184 -48.21 -11.76 -2.13
C LYS A 184 -48.81 -12.11 -3.49
N LYS A 185 -48.76 -13.40 -3.85
CA LYS A 185 -49.65 -13.98 -4.86
C LYS A 185 -51.06 -14.11 -4.27
N LYS A 186 -52.05 -13.50 -4.93
CA LYS A 186 -53.47 -13.82 -4.75
C LYS A 186 -54.06 -13.96 -6.16
N ALA A 187 -54.30 -15.21 -6.57
CA ALA A 187 -55.07 -15.52 -7.77
C ALA A 187 -56.57 -15.50 -7.44
N GLY A 188 -57.34 -14.96 -8.37
CA GLY A 188 -58.76 -14.64 -8.22
C GLY A 188 -59.68 -15.86 -8.20
N LYS A 189 -60.86 -15.60 -7.62
CA LYS A 189 -62.04 -16.46 -7.52
C LYS A 189 -63.05 -16.03 -8.58
N LYS A 190 -63.79 -17.00 -9.15
CA LYS A 190 -65.16 -16.98 -9.73
C LYS A 190 -65.23 -18.07 -10.82
N SER A 191 -66.27 -18.87 -11.06
CA SER A 191 -67.58 -19.14 -10.46
C SER A 191 -68.21 -20.33 -11.21
N LYS A 192 -69.05 -21.10 -10.52
CA LYS A 192 -70.28 -21.79 -10.96
C LYS A 192 -70.34 -22.43 -12.38
N ALA A 193 -70.47 -23.75 -12.41
CA ALA A 193 -71.68 -24.47 -12.84
C ALA A 193 -71.68 -25.84 -12.14
#